data_AF-A0A4R1WQI8-F1
#
_entry.id   AF-A0A4R1WQI8-F1
#
_cell.length_a   1.000
_cell.length_b   1.000
_cell.length_c   1.000
_cell.angle_alpha   90.00
_cell.angle_beta   90.00
_cell.angle_gamma   90.00
#
_symmetry.space_group_name_H-M   'P 1'
#
loop_
_entity.id
_entity.type
_entity.pdbx_description
1 polymer ?
#
loop_
_entity_poly.entity_id
_entity_poly.type
_entity_poly.pdbx_seq_one_letter_code
_entity_poly.pdbx_strand_id
1 'polypeptide(L)'
;MLTPRHQALLATLAGMTVGVAVFGTVLAINNASSPDTPAGIVQPSPTPKPSATDGLQPGSLQFTAASFGSDQAPITSEVPAGWKSTQGGLRPRYADPTGVWQIRFDARGSKQSPDKQVDARVRSIDEKDLKVISRDGGTLIYTYVDKTRGPRMGLSRWLPADDGKRSAIEITVGGRPQDEAGLRAVLDHATDTLQLPTNNDNRPS
;
A
#
# COMPACT_ATOMS: atom_id res chain seq x y z
N MET A 1 23.69 13.58 53.83
CA MET A 1 22.86 14.70 53.32
C MET A 1 22.07 14.18 52.13
N LEU A 2 20.73 14.14 52.22
CA LEU A 2 19.80 13.67 51.20
C LEU A 2 19.06 14.85 50.53
N THR A 3 19.23 15.00 49.20
CA THR A 3 18.27 15.47 48.15
C THR A 3 17.58 16.87 48.24
N PRO A 4 16.92 17.42 47.18
CA PRO A 4 16.92 17.09 45.72
C PRO A 4 16.91 18.31 44.73
N ARG A 5 16.90 17.99 43.41
CA ARG A 5 15.96 18.48 42.34
C ARG A 5 16.43 19.46 41.21
N HIS A 6 16.13 19.00 39.97
CA HIS A 6 15.96 19.68 38.65
C HIS A 6 17.24 20.14 37.91
N GLN A 7 17.49 19.82 36.63
CA GLN A 7 16.72 20.10 35.40
C GLN A 7 17.01 19.01 34.32
N ALA A 8 16.01 18.31 33.79
CA ALA A 8 15.37 18.55 32.48
C ALA A 8 16.36 18.65 31.29
N LEU A 9 16.63 17.53 30.61
CA LEU A 9 17.16 17.55 29.24
C LEU A 9 16.03 17.24 28.26
N LEU A 10 15.81 18.20 27.37
CA LEU A 10 14.77 18.27 26.35
C LEU A 10 14.74 17.03 25.46
N ALA A 11 13.61 16.33 25.47
CA ALA A 11 13.28 15.37 24.43
C ALA A 11 12.99 16.15 23.12
N THR A 12 13.91 16.10 22.17
CA THR A 12 13.67 16.59 20.82
C THR A 12 12.66 15.67 20.13
N LEU A 13 11.38 16.03 20.22
CA LEU A 13 10.29 15.40 19.49
C LEU A 13 10.38 15.84 18.01
N ALA A 14 11.32 15.26 17.26
CA ALA A 14 11.49 15.56 15.85
C ALA A 14 10.79 14.50 14.98
N GLY A 15 9.63 14.87 14.43
CA GLY A 15 9.19 14.42 13.11
C GLY A 15 8.58 13.03 13.00
N MET A 16 7.61 12.66 13.85
CA MET A 16 6.67 11.58 13.51
C MET A 16 5.69 12.05 12.43
N THR A 17 6.04 11.99 11.14
CA THR A 17 4.99 11.99 10.11
C THR A 17 4.34 10.61 10.11
N VAL A 18 3.39 10.40 11.01
CA VAL A 18 2.47 9.27 10.97
C VAL A 18 1.62 9.43 9.72
N GLY A 19 1.89 8.62 8.70
CA GLY A 19 1.06 8.56 7.50
C GLY A 19 -0.23 7.82 7.82
N VAL A 20 -1.21 8.50 8.41
CA VAL A 20 -2.58 8.00 8.53
C VAL A 20 -3.08 7.73 7.11
N ALA A 21 -3.29 6.46 6.76
CA ALA A 21 -3.86 6.09 5.47
C ALA A 21 -5.37 6.30 5.54
N VAL A 22 -5.82 7.53 5.28
CA VAL A 22 -7.23 7.81 5.04
C VAL A 22 -7.57 7.34 3.63
N PHE A 23 -8.37 6.28 3.55
CA PHE A 23 -8.84 5.72 2.30
C PHE A 23 -10.17 6.40 1.93
N GLY A 24 -10.07 7.50 1.18
CA GLY A 24 -11.22 8.29 0.72
C GLY A 24 -12.00 7.66 -0.44
N THR A 25 -13.27 8.00 -0.55
CA THR A 25 -14.24 7.47 -1.53
C THR A 25 -14.38 8.37 -2.77
N VAL A 26 -14.72 7.77 -3.91
CA VAL A 26 -15.34 8.45 -5.06
C VAL A 26 -16.67 7.74 -5.36
N LEU A 27 -17.77 8.49 -5.39
CA LEU A 27 -19.08 8.03 -5.83
C LEU A 27 -19.21 8.29 -7.34
N ALA A 28 -19.52 7.26 -8.13
CA ALA A 28 -19.87 7.41 -9.55
C ALA A 28 -21.35 7.09 -9.77
N ILE A 29 -22.07 8.04 -10.39
CA ILE A 29 -23.48 7.95 -10.79
C ILE A 29 -23.51 7.54 -12.27
N ASN A 30 -24.19 6.44 -12.61
CA ASN A 30 -24.37 5.98 -13.99
C ASN A 30 -25.71 6.46 -14.56
N ASN A 31 -25.69 7.04 -15.77
CA ASN A 31 -26.88 7.21 -16.62
C ASN A 31 -26.61 6.65 -18.02
N ALA A 32 -27.62 5.94 -18.53
CA ALA A 32 -27.64 5.14 -19.77
C ALA A 32 -27.99 5.95 -21.03
N SER A 33 -27.74 5.38 -22.24
CA SER A 33 -28.68 5.27 -23.39
C SER A 33 -28.03 4.63 -24.64
N SER A 34 -28.80 3.76 -25.32
CA SER A 34 -28.56 2.77 -26.41
C SER A 34 -28.34 3.36 -27.85
N PRO A 35 -28.46 2.67 -29.04
CA PRO A 35 -28.70 1.24 -29.39
C PRO A 35 -27.95 0.61 -30.64
N ASP A 36 -27.87 -0.74 -30.64
CA ASP A 36 -28.13 -1.78 -31.67
C ASP A 36 -27.51 -1.82 -33.11
N THR A 37 -26.88 -2.96 -33.48
CA THR A 37 -26.93 -3.68 -34.80
C THR A 37 -26.20 -5.05 -34.68
N PRO A 38 -26.69 -6.17 -35.27
CA PRO A 38 -26.28 -7.53 -34.88
C PRO A 38 -25.22 -8.17 -35.80
N ALA A 39 -24.27 -8.89 -35.21
CA ALA A 39 -23.45 -9.89 -35.89
C ALA A 39 -23.29 -11.11 -34.98
N GLY A 40 -23.56 -12.30 -35.52
CA GLY A 40 -23.42 -13.57 -34.81
C GLY A 40 -21.98 -13.77 -34.35
N ILE A 41 -21.77 -13.72 -33.04
CA ILE A 41 -20.50 -14.03 -32.38
C ILE A 41 -20.81 -15.12 -31.36
N VAL A 42 -20.03 -16.19 -31.41
CA VAL A 42 -19.99 -17.28 -30.42
C VAL A 42 -20.04 -16.64 -29.03
N GLN A 43 -21.10 -16.88 -28.25
CA GLN A 43 -21.20 -16.31 -26.91
C GLN A 43 -19.99 -16.78 -26.09
N PRO A 44 -19.07 -15.88 -25.69
CA PRO A 44 -18.18 -16.24 -24.59
C PRO A 44 -19.10 -16.44 -23.39
N SER A 45 -19.02 -17.62 -22.77
CA SER A 45 -19.69 -17.86 -21.49
C SER A 45 -19.33 -16.69 -20.57
N PRO A 46 -20.31 -15.98 -19.99
CA PRO A 46 -19.99 -14.84 -19.15
C PRO A 46 -19.13 -15.36 -18.00
N THR A 47 -17.87 -14.92 -17.95
CA THR A 47 -17.02 -15.12 -16.78
C THR A 47 -17.86 -14.64 -15.59
N PRO A 48 -18.14 -15.49 -14.59
CA PRO A 48 -18.99 -15.10 -13.48
C PRO A 48 -18.45 -13.80 -12.92
N LYS A 49 -19.28 -12.76 -12.95
CA LYS A 49 -18.96 -11.49 -12.31
C LYS A 49 -18.69 -11.83 -10.85
N PRO A 50 -17.47 -11.57 -10.32
CA PRO A 50 -17.15 -11.93 -8.95
C PRO A 50 -18.26 -11.41 -8.05
N SER A 51 -18.91 -12.30 -7.30
CA SER A 51 -19.88 -11.85 -6.33
C SER A 51 -19.15 -11.03 -5.28
N ALA A 52 -19.83 -10.07 -4.65
CA ALA A 52 -19.23 -9.25 -3.58
C ALA A 52 -18.68 -10.09 -2.40
N THR A 53 -19.00 -11.38 -2.35
CA THR A 53 -18.52 -12.43 -1.43
C THR A 53 -17.17 -13.02 -1.81
N ASP A 54 -16.78 -12.98 -3.08
CA ASP A 54 -15.55 -13.60 -3.55
C ASP A 54 -14.40 -12.63 -3.28
N GLY A 55 -13.33 -13.17 -2.67
CA GLY A 55 -12.11 -12.41 -2.43
C GLY A 55 -11.39 -12.03 -3.73
N LEU A 56 -10.48 -11.06 -3.68
CA LEU A 56 -9.54 -10.80 -4.77
C LEU A 56 -8.75 -12.07 -5.11
N GLN A 57 -8.96 -12.60 -6.32
CA GLN A 57 -8.32 -13.84 -6.76
C GLN A 57 -6.96 -13.55 -7.41
N PRO A 58 -5.86 -14.21 -6.99
CA PRO A 58 -4.55 -14.02 -7.61
C PRO A 58 -4.56 -14.28 -9.12
N GLY A 59 -5.23 -15.33 -9.58
CA GLY A 59 -5.23 -15.75 -10.99
C GLY A 59 -6.01 -14.81 -11.94
N SER A 60 -6.78 -13.85 -11.42
CA SER A 60 -7.47 -12.85 -12.25
C SER A 60 -6.67 -11.55 -12.39
N LEU A 61 -5.55 -11.41 -11.68
CA LEU A 61 -4.71 -10.22 -11.74
C LEU A 61 -3.89 -10.22 -13.03
N GLN A 62 -3.94 -9.08 -13.71
CA GLN A 62 -2.99 -8.70 -14.75
C GLN A 62 -2.27 -7.46 -14.26
N PHE A 63 -1.07 -7.20 -14.76
CA PHE A 63 -0.23 -6.11 -14.27
C PHE A 63 0.20 -5.17 -15.39
N THR A 64 0.47 -3.92 -15.04
CA THR A 64 0.98 -2.89 -15.95
C THR A 64 2.04 -2.07 -15.24
N ALA A 65 3.05 -1.65 -15.98
CA ALA A 65 4.08 -0.76 -15.47
C ALA A 65 3.48 0.58 -15.02
N ALA A 66 3.96 1.05 -13.87
CA ALA A 66 3.68 2.36 -13.32
C ALA A 66 4.99 3.05 -12.95
N SER A 67 5.14 4.30 -13.39
CA SER A 67 6.28 5.15 -13.06
C SER A 67 5.87 6.23 -12.06
N PHE A 68 6.72 6.47 -11.07
CA PHE A 68 6.50 7.48 -10.03
C PHE A 68 7.85 7.96 -9.48
N GLY A 69 7.83 8.80 -8.44
CA GLY A 69 9.04 9.42 -7.92
C GLY A 69 9.20 10.86 -8.40
N SER A 70 10.43 11.28 -8.65
CA SER A 70 10.76 12.55 -9.29
C SER A 70 11.44 12.32 -10.63
N ASP A 71 11.49 13.33 -11.49
CA ASP A 71 12.11 13.23 -12.81
C ASP A 71 13.59 12.86 -12.74
N GLN A 72 14.28 13.26 -11.67
CA GLN A 72 15.70 12.97 -11.42
C GLN A 72 15.94 11.57 -10.83
N ALA A 73 14.90 10.97 -10.24
CA ALA A 73 14.98 9.68 -9.56
C ALA A 73 13.68 8.90 -9.83
N PRO A 74 13.47 8.46 -11.09
CA PRO A 74 12.27 7.72 -11.45
C PRO A 74 12.32 6.32 -10.81
N ILE A 75 11.19 5.94 -10.23
CA ILE A 75 10.93 4.59 -9.73
C ILE A 75 9.90 3.96 -10.64
N THR A 76 10.09 2.68 -10.96
CA THR A 76 9.08 1.89 -11.67
C THR A 76 8.71 0.65 -10.87
N SER A 77 7.46 0.21 -10.99
CA SER A 77 6.95 -1.05 -10.43
C SER A 77 5.69 -1.40 -11.20
N GLU A 78 5.28 -2.67 -11.20
CA GLU A 78 4.02 -3.06 -11.79
C GLU A 78 2.88 -3.04 -10.77
N VAL A 79 1.73 -2.52 -11.20
CA VAL A 79 0.49 -2.46 -10.43
C VAL A 79 -0.63 -3.17 -11.18
N PRO A 80 -1.72 -3.60 -10.51
CA PRO A 80 -2.80 -4.30 -11.19
C PRO A 80 -3.40 -3.46 -12.33
N ALA A 81 -3.55 -4.08 -13.49
CA ALA A 81 -4.15 -3.48 -14.67
C ALA A 81 -5.58 -3.01 -14.37
N GLY A 82 -5.92 -1.81 -14.84
CA GLY A 82 -7.22 -1.19 -14.60
C GLY A 82 -7.33 -0.42 -13.30
N TRP A 83 -6.39 -0.57 -12.34
CA TRP A 83 -6.34 0.29 -11.16
C TRP A 83 -5.86 1.69 -11.54
N LYS A 84 -6.52 2.72 -11.02
CA LYS A 84 -6.29 4.11 -11.39
C LYS A 84 -5.51 4.83 -10.32
N SER A 85 -4.59 5.71 -10.75
CA SER A 85 -3.86 6.57 -9.84
C SER A 85 -4.83 7.55 -9.16
N THR A 86 -4.85 7.53 -7.83
CA THR A 86 -5.61 8.48 -6.99
C THR A 86 -4.68 9.48 -6.30
N GLN A 87 -3.36 9.26 -6.38
CA GLN A 87 -2.31 10.11 -5.83
C GLN A 87 -1.01 9.85 -6.59
N GLY A 88 -0.18 10.88 -6.80
CA GLY A 88 1.12 10.78 -7.50
C GLY A 88 2.33 11.17 -6.63
N GLY A 89 3.45 11.46 -7.31
CA GLY A 89 4.70 11.91 -6.70
C GLY A 89 5.45 10.82 -5.92
N LEU A 90 5.99 11.17 -4.75
CA LEU A 90 6.71 10.24 -3.87
C LEU A 90 5.80 9.30 -3.07
N ARG A 91 4.48 9.48 -3.15
CA ARG A 91 3.52 8.59 -2.47
C ARG A 91 2.37 8.21 -3.39
N PRO A 92 2.66 7.59 -4.54
CA PRO A 92 1.62 7.25 -5.47
C PRO A 92 0.68 6.21 -4.86
N ARG A 93 -0.58 6.27 -5.27
CA ARG A 93 -1.62 5.32 -4.85
C ARG A 93 -2.45 4.94 -6.06
N TYR A 94 -2.67 3.65 -6.22
CA TYR A 94 -3.51 3.08 -7.26
C TYR A 94 -4.64 2.31 -6.61
N ALA A 95 -5.87 2.55 -7.05
CA ALA A 95 -7.07 1.89 -6.52
C ALA A 95 -7.86 1.22 -7.64
N ASP A 96 -8.49 0.09 -7.32
CA ASP A 96 -9.43 -0.55 -8.23
C ASP A 96 -10.66 0.35 -8.45
N PRO A 97 -11.47 0.12 -9.51
CA PRO A 97 -12.65 0.93 -9.80
C PRO A 97 -13.69 1.01 -8.66
N THR A 98 -13.72 0.02 -7.75
CA THR A 98 -14.60 0.03 -6.58
C THR A 98 -14.02 0.77 -5.37
N GLY A 99 -12.70 1.05 -5.38
CA GLY A 99 -11.96 1.65 -4.26
C GLY A 99 -11.80 0.71 -3.06
N VAL A 100 -12.13 -0.57 -3.20
CA VAL A 100 -11.99 -1.57 -2.14
C VAL A 100 -10.54 -2.01 -2.02
N TRP A 101 -9.87 -2.23 -3.15
CA TRP A 101 -8.49 -2.69 -3.25
C TRP A 101 -7.59 -1.56 -3.70
N GLN A 102 -6.41 -1.50 -3.10
CA GLN A 102 -5.43 -0.47 -3.44
C GLN A 102 -4.02 -0.88 -3.11
N ILE A 103 -3.08 -0.28 -3.83
CA ILE A 103 -1.65 -0.32 -3.57
C ILE A 103 -1.14 1.12 -3.44
N ARG A 104 -0.28 1.34 -2.45
CA ARG A 104 0.42 2.61 -2.23
C ARG A 104 1.90 2.34 -2.11
N PHE A 105 2.69 3.26 -2.64
CA PHE A 105 4.12 3.33 -2.38
C PHE A 105 4.43 4.53 -1.49
N ASP A 106 5.48 4.45 -0.67
CA ASP A 106 6.09 5.59 0.00
C ASP A 106 7.59 5.62 -0.30
N ALA A 107 7.96 6.39 -1.32
CA ALA A 107 9.31 6.50 -1.87
C ALA A 107 10.19 7.52 -1.12
N ARG A 108 9.75 8.04 0.03
CA ARG A 108 10.58 8.98 0.82
C ARG A 108 11.68 8.27 1.61
N GLY A 109 11.60 6.95 1.72
CA GLY A 109 12.44 6.14 2.59
C GLY A 109 12.29 6.50 4.07
N SER A 110 13.12 5.87 4.89
CA SER A 110 13.20 6.11 6.33
C SER A 110 14.61 5.87 6.85
N LYS A 111 14.98 6.59 7.90
CA LYS A 111 16.22 6.36 8.66
C LYS A 111 16.17 5.09 9.52
N GLN A 112 15.02 4.42 9.59
CA GLN A 112 14.82 3.20 10.37
C GLN A 112 14.88 1.96 9.48
N SER A 113 15.38 0.85 10.05
CA SER A 113 15.38 -0.45 9.39
C SER A 113 13.94 -0.96 9.19
N PRO A 114 13.72 -1.90 8.26
CA PRO A 114 12.41 -2.51 8.04
C PRO A 114 11.74 -3.02 9.32
N ASP A 115 12.46 -3.72 10.20
CA ASP A 115 11.89 -4.25 11.45
C ASP A 115 11.43 -3.14 12.40
N LYS A 116 12.20 -2.05 12.50
CA LYS A 116 11.80 -0.88 13.29
C LYS A 116 10.57 -0.19 12.70
N GLN A 117 10.42 -0.21 11.38
CA GLN A 117 9.25 0.34 10.69
C GLN A 117 8.01 -0.52 10.91
N VAL A 118 8.13 -1.85 10.88
CA VAL A 118 7.06 -2.79 11.27
C VAL A 118 6.56 -2.46 12.67
N ASP A 119 7.49 -2.36 13.63
CA ASP A 119 7.17 -2.03 15.02
C ASP A 119 6.51 -0.65 15.17
N ALA A 120 7.04 0.36 14.48
CA ALA A 120 6.47 1.70 14.47
C ALA A 120 5.06 1.71 13.88
N ARG A 121 4.83 0.98 12.78
CA ARG A 121 3.52 0.91 12.12
C ARG A 121 2.48 0.30 13.05
N VAL A 122 2.79 -0.83 13.70
CA VAL A 122 1.87 -1.46 14.66
C VAL A 122 1.43 -0.47 15.74
N ARG A 123 2.38 0.30 16.31
CA ARG A 123 2.08 1.28 17.36
C ARG A 123 1.26 2.47 16.85
N SER A 124 1.32 2.76 15.55
CA SER A 124 0.64 3.91 14.93
C SER A 124 -0.79 3.63 14.48
N ILE A 125 -1.19 2.36 14.36
CA ILE A 125 -2.53 2.00 13.91
C ILE A 125 -3.49 2.15 15.09
N ASP A 126 -4.27 3.22 15.07
CA ASP A 126 -5.34 3.49 16.01
C ASP A 126 -6.69 3.12 15.39
N GLU A 127 -6.92 1.81 15.24
CA GLU A 127 -8.14 1.26 14.66
C GLU A 127 -8.76 0.23 15.59
N LYS A 128 -10.09 0.12 15.54
CA LYS A 128 -10.83 -0.84 16.37
C LYS A 128 -10.47 -2.27 15.97
N ASP A 129 -10.37 -3.16 16.96
CA ASP A 129 -10.14 -4.60 16.78
C ASP A 129 -8.90 -4.91 15.92
N LEU A 130 -7.83 -4.10 16.05
CA LEU A 130 -6.55 -4.37 15.41
C LEU A 130 -6.04 -5.76 15.81
N LYS A 131 -5.76 -6.58 14.79
CA LYS A 131 -5.11 -7.89 14.93
C LYS A 131 -3.91 -7.94 14.01
N VAL A 132 -2.73 -8.17 14.59
CA VAL A 132 -1.53 -8.49 13.82
C VAL A 132 -1.54 -9.98 13.51
N ILE A 133 -1.46 -10.33 12.24
CA ILE A 133 -1.42 -11.71 11.75
C ILE A 133 0.03 -12.18 11.60
N SER A 134 0.90 -11.35 11.04
CA SER A 134 2.32 -11.69 10.86
C SER A 134 3.22 -10.45 10.91
N ARG A 135 4.46 -10.67 11.37
CA ARG A 135 5.60 -9.74 11.34
C ARG A 135 6.82 -10.54 10.93
N ASP A 136 7.22 -10.47 9.66
CA ASP A 136 8.35 -11.24 9.17
C ASP A 136 9.05 -10.53 8.01
N GLY A 137 10.38 -10.56 7.99
CA GLY A 137 11.21 -10.01 6.92
C GLY A 137 10.85 -8.58 6.50
N GLY A 138 10.62 -7.67 7.45
CA GLY A 138 10.18 -6.30 7.14
C GLY A 138 8.76 -6.20 6.56
N THR A 139 7.93 -7.24 6.70
CA THR A 139 6.53 -7.27 6.27
C THR A 139 5.60 -7.36 7.49
N LEU A 140 4.58 -6.51 7.51
CA LEU A 140 3.50 -6.50 8.49
C LEU A 140 2.17 -6.86 7.82
N ILE A 141 1.46 -7.83 8.37
CA ILE A 141 0.13 -8.24 7.92
C ILE A 141 -0.84 -8.11 9.08
N TYR A 142 -1.94 -7.41 8.86
CA TYR A 142 -2.87 -7.06 9.92
C TYR A 142 -4.29 -6.85 9.41
N THR A 143 -5.25 -7.02 10.31
CA THR A 143 -6.65 -6.68 10.10
C THR A 143 -7.13 -5.70 11.15
N TYR A 144 -8.17 -4.95 10.83
CA TYR A 144 -8.83 -4.02 11.74
C TYR A 144 -10.27 -3.78 11.29
N VAL A 145 -11.08 -3.13 12.11
CA VAL A 145 -12.44 -2.70 11.75
C VAL A 145 -12.45 -1.20 11.53
N ASP A 146 -12.58 -0.80 10.28
CA ASP A 146 -12.78 0.60 9.90
C ASP A 146 -14.20 1.04 10.23
N LYS A 147 -14.34 2.24 10.82
CA LYS A 147 -15.63 2.79 11.27
C LYS A 147 -16.67 2.94 10.16
N THR A 148 -16.22 3.15 8.92
CA THR A 148 -17.08 3.43 7.75
C THR A 148 -17.17 2.25 6.79
N ARG A 149 -16.09 1.50 6.66
CA ARG A 149 -15.89 0.50 5.62
C ARG A 149 -15.98 -0.94 6.12
N GLY A 150 -16.11 -1.15 7.43
CA GLY A 150 -16.16 -2.47 8.04
C GLY A 150 -14.80 -3.16 8.13
N PRO A 151 -14.74 -4.50 8.17
CA PRO A 151 -13.49 -5.25 8.29
C PRO A 151 -12.52 -4.97 7.15
N ARG A 152 -11.26 -4.68 7.50
CA ARG A 152 -10.19 -4.35 6.57
C ARG A 152 -8.92 -5.13 6.87
N MET A 153 -8.13 -5.32 5.83
CA MET A 153 -6.81 -5.94 5.87
C MET A 153 -5.78 -5.02 5.22
N GLY A 154 -4.61 -4.90 5.84
CA GLY A 154 -3.45 -4.21 5.31
C GLY A 154 -2.21 -5.11 5.33
N LEU A 155 -1.42 -5.04 4.26
CA LEU A 155 -0.11 -5.66 4.14
C LEU A 155 0.89 -4.54 3.81
N SER A 156 1.84 -4.26 4.71
CA SER A 156 2.93 -3.31 4.47
C SER A 156 4.25 -4.05 4.41
N ARG A 157 5.08 -3.79 3.39
CA ARG A 157 6.46 -4.27 3.28
C ARG A 157 7.41 -3.09 3.16
N TRP A 158 8.43 -3.06 4.01
CA TRP A 158 9.53 -2.11 3.92
C TRP A 158 10.74 -2.80 3.32
N LEU A 159 11.27 -2.27 2.23
CA LEU A 159 12.48 -2.81 1.61
C LEU A 159 13.71 -2.10 2.19
N PRO A 160 14.77 -2.85 2.52
CA PRO A 160 16.00 -2.27 3.04
C PRO A 160 16.66 -1.39 1.97
N ALA A 161 17.35 -0.33 2.42
CA ALA A 161 18.35 0.34 1.59
C ALA A 161 19.64 -0.51 1.54
N ASP A 162 20.58 -0.15 0.67
CA ASP A 162 21.85 -0.88 0.45
C ASP A 162 22.66 -1.13 1.76
N ASP A 163 22.52 -0.25 2.75
CA ASP A 163 23.19 -0.38 4.05
C ASP A 163 22.48 -1.31 5.06
N GLY A 164 21.29 -1.79 4.75
CA GLY A 164 20.43 -2.62 5.61
C GLY A 164 19.93 -1.94 6.90
N LYS A 165 20.35 -0.70 7.17
CA LYS A 165 20.02 0.05 8.39
C LYS A 165 18.84 0.99 8.21
N ARG A 166 18.55 1.33 6.95
CA ARG A 166 17.46 2.20 6.52
C ARG A 166 16.46 1.43 5.67
N SER A 167 15.30 2.03 5.46
CA SER A 167 14.31 1.53 4.51
C SER A 167 14.29 2.45 3.29
N ALA A 168 14.39 1.89 2.10
CA ALA A 168 14.37 2.66 0.85
C ALA A 168 12.94 3.05 0.46
N ILE A 169 12.00 2.12 0.62
CA ILE A 169 10.60 2.29 0.21
C ILE A 169 9.67 1.47 1.09
N GLU A 170 8.44 1.93 1.25
CA GLU A 170 7.32 1.12 1.74
C GLU A 170 6.35 0.81 0.59
N ILE A 171 5.90 -0.43 0.50
CA ILE A 171 4.77 -0.86 -0.33
C ILE A 171 3.63 -1.28 0.60
N THR A 172 2.45 -0.70 0.45
CA THR A 172 1.26 -1.07 1.23
C THR A 172 0.14 -1.50 0.30
N VAL A 173 -0.40 -2.70 0.49
CA VAL A 173 -1.60 -3.19 -0.20
C VAL A 173 -2.73 -3.33 0.82
N GLY A 174 -3.94 -2.93 0.43
CA GLY A 174 -5.10 -2.94 1.33
C GLY A 174 -6.38 -3.42 0.64
N GLY A 175 -7.22 -4.10 1.41
CA GLY A 175 -8.49 -4.69 0.96
C GLY A 175 -9.35 -5.14 2.14
N ARG A 176 -10.10 -6.22 1.95
CA ARG A 176 -10.88 -6.90 2.99
C ARG A 176 -10.17 -8.19 3.42
N PRO A 177 -10.49 -8.77 4.59
CA PRO A 177 -9.85 -10.02 5.02
C PRO A 177 -9.98 -11.18 4.04
N GLN A 178 -11.12 -11.34 3.34
CA GLN A 178 -11.30 -12.39 2.34
C GLN A 178 -10.43 -12.20 1.08
N ASP A 179 -9.81 -11.03 0.89
CA ASP A 179 -9.00 -10.71 -0.28
C ASP A 179 -7.52 -11.12 -0.10
N GLU A 180 -7.13 -11.67 1.06
CA GLU A 180 -5.74 -11.87 1.47
C GLU A 180 -4.84 -12.46 0.38
N ALA A 181 -5.28 -13.55 -0.27
CA ALA A 181 -4.49 -14.21 -1.30
C ALA A 181 -4.15 -13.26 -2.47
N GLY A 182 -5.15 -12.52 -2.97
CA GLY A 182 -4.94 -11.52 -4.02
C GLY A 182 -4.09 -10.35 -3.54
N LEU A 183 -4.28 -9.87 -2.31
CA LEU A 183 -3.47 -8.77 -1.77
C LEU A 183 -2.00 -9.16 -1.64
N ARG A 184 -1.71 -10.41 -1.24
CA ARG A 184 -0.34 -10.96 -1.22
C ARG A 184 0.25 -11.00 -2.62
N ALA A 185 -0.48 -11.53 -3.60
CA ALA A 185 -0.03 -11.58 -4.99
C ALA A 185 0.30 -10.18 -5.55
N VAL A 186 -0.53 -9.16 -5.24
CA VAL A 186 -0.25 -7.78 -5.61
C VAL A 186 1.03 -7.25 -4.93
N LEU A 187 1.19 -7.49 -3.63
CA LEU A 187 2.37 -7.04 -2.88
C LEU A 187 3.65 -7.68 -3.40
N ASP A 188 3.64 -8.99 -3.59
CA ASP A 188 4.80 -9.75 -4.04
C ASP A 188 5.18 -9.35 -5.47
N HIS A 189 4.22 -9.29 -6.40
CA HIS A 189 4.49 -8.86 -7.78
C HIS A 189 5.03 -7.42 -7.86
N ALA A 190 4.44 -6.49 -7.10
CA ALA A 190 4.93 -5.11 -7.05
C ALA A 190 6.33 -5.01 -6.44
N THR A 191 6.66 -5.90 -5.48
CA THR A 191 8.00 -6.00 -4.89
C THR A 191 9.01 -6.51 -5.92
N ASP A 192 8.68 -7.60 -6.61
CA ASP A 192 9.58 -8.29 -7.55
C ASP A 192 9.88 -7.46 -8.80
N THR A 193 8.93 -6.61 -9.21
CA THR A 193 9.06 -5.73 -10.38
C THR A 193 9.55 -4.32 -10.04
N LEU A 194 9.78 -4.03 -8.75
CA LEU A 194 10.23 -2.71 -8.33
C LEU A 194 11.65 -2.44 -8.82
N GLN A 195 11.82 -1.31 -9.50
CA GLN A 195 13.11 -0.76 -9.88
C GLN A 195 13.28 0.58 -9.19
N LEU A 196 14.19 0.62 -8.22
CA LEU A 196 14.64 1.86 -7.59
C LEU A 196 15.71 2.52 -8.47
N PRO A 197 15.84 3.86 -8.45
CA PRO A 197 16.95 4.54 -9.08
C PRO A 197 18.27 3.96 -8.58
N THR A 198 19.19 3.64 -9.50
CA THR A 198 20.56 3.28 -9.14
C THR A 198 21.22 4.48 -8.45
N ASN A 199 21.57 4.32 -7.17
CA ASN A 199 22.21 5.36 -6.36
C ASN A 199 23.60 5.71 -6.92
N ASN A 200 23.70 6.76 -7.74
CA ASN A 200 24.93 7.55 -7.87
C ASN A 200 24.91 8.72 -6.86
N ASP A 201 24.59 8.43 -5.59
CA ASP A 201 24.25 9.46 -4.61
C ASP A 201 25.40 9.75 -3.62
N ASN A 202 26.20 10.76 -3.97
CA ASN A 202 27.34 11.32 -3.21
C ASN A 202 26.92 12.30 -2.09
N ARG A 203 25.75 12.13 -1.47
CA ARG A 203 25.28 13.06 -0.42
C ARG A 203 26.14 12.93 0.86
N PRO A 204 26.66 14.04 1.44
CA PRO A 204 27.47 13.98 2.66
C PRO A 204 26.63 13.51 3.85
N SER A 205 27.28 12.70 4.70
CA SER A 205 26.80 12.20 6.00
C SER A 205 26.46 13.30 7.00
#